data_AF-B9SJL2-F1
#
_entry.id   AF-B9SJL2-F1
#
_cell.length_a   1.000
_cell.length_b   1.000
_cell.length_c   1.000
_cell.angle_alpha   90.00
_cell.angle_beta   90.00
_cell.angle_gamma   90.00
#
_symmetry.space_group_name_H-M   'P 1'
#
loop_
_entity.id
_entity.type
_entity.pdbx_description
1 polymer ?
#
loop_
_entity_poly.entity_id
_entity_poly.type
_entity_poly.pdbx_seq_one_letter_code
_entity_poly.pdbx_strand_id
1 'polypeptide(L)'
;MESQPSALERQRSIEAEPKTLFANDMNSAREAALEVIAKHSKEEALNIFLEGLRPVVAVKTDWEAASDDDDYDEYKANLTIKMGR
;
A
#
# COMPACT_ATOMS: atom_id res chain seq x y z
N MET A 1 -13.33 18.20 -24.10
CA MET A 1 -11.87 18.05 -23.94
C MET A 1 -11.66 17.44 -22.58
N GLU A 2 -11.41 16.14 -22.52
CA GLU A 2 -11.22 15.41 -21.26
C GLU A 2 -9.80 15.69 -20.76
N SER A 3 -9.67 16.36 -19.62
CA SER A 3 -8.38 16.68 -19.01
C SER A 3 -7.77 15.41 -18.44
N GLN A 4 -6.60 15.02 -18.93
CA GLN A 4 -5.86 13.90 -18.36
C GLN A 4 -5.56 14.16 -16.88
N PRO A 5 -5.68 13.15 -15.99
CA PRO A 5 -5.36 13.33 -14.58
C PRO A 5 -3.87 13.65 -14.47
N SER A 6 -3.58 14.87 -14.01
CA SER A 6 -2.24 15.30 -13.64
C SER A 6 -1.67 14.30 -12.64
N ALA A 7 -0.41 13.92 -12.81
CA ALA A 7 0.31 13.09 -11.86
C ALA A 7 0.03 13.57 -10.42
N LEU A 8 -0.25 12.63 -9.51
CA LEU A 8 -0.56 12.92 -8.11
C LEU A 8 0.72 13.41 -7.41
N GLU A 9 1.08 14.66 -7.65
CA GLU A 9 2.22 15.32 -7.01
C GLU A 9 1.78 15.88 -5.65
N ARG A 10 2.64 15.75 -4.65
CA ARG A 10 2.38 16.32 -3.32
C ARG A 10 2.33 17.84 -3.43
N GLN A 11 1.20 18.45 -3.08
CA GLN A 11 1.04 19.89 -3.10
C GLN A 11 1.27 20.48 -1.70
N ARG A 12 1.67 21.76 -1.63
CA ARG A 12 1.95 22.45 -0.36
C ARG A 12 0.69 22.97 0.36
N SER A 13 -0.44 23.02 -0.34
CA SER A 13 -1.74 23.46 0.18
C SER A 13 -2.66 22.25 0.33
N ILE A 14 -3.29 22.13 1.50
CA ILE A 14 -4.21 21.03 1.82
C ILE A 14 -5.46 21.05 0.94
N GLU A 15 -5.89 22.23 0.47
CA GLU A 15 -7.01 22.38 -0.47
C GLU A 15 -6.69 21.85 -1.87
N ALA A 16 -5.41 21.75 -2.19
CA ALA A 16 -4.88 21.39 -3.50
C ALA A 16 -4.28 19.97 -3.54
N GLU A 17 -4.17 19.31 -2.38
CA GLU A 17 -3.85 17.88 -2.29
C GLU A 17 -5.01 17.02 -2.86
N PRO A 18 -4.72 15.85 -3.45
CA PRO A 18 -5.74 14.90 -3.83
C PRO A 18 -6.56 14.50 -2.61
N LYS A 19 -7.86 14.78 -2.66
CA LYS A 19 -8.77 14.47 -1.55
C LYS A 19 -8.83 12.97 -1.34
N THR A 20 -8.64 12.56 -0.09
CA THR A 20 -8.97 11.19 0.33
C THR A 20 -10.48 10.99 0.25
N LEU A 21 -10.91 9.74 0.12
CA LEU A 21 -12.33 9.38 0.13
C LEU A 21 -13.00 9.82 1.43
N PHE A 22 -14.23 10.34 1.35
CA PHE A 22 -15.04 10.60 2.55
C PHE A 22 -15.44 9.27 3.22
N ALA A 23 -15.88 9.34 4.47
CA ALA A 23 -16.26 8.15 5.23
C ALA A 23 -17.31 7.27 4.52
N ASN A 24 -18.28 7.89 3.85
CA ASN A 24 -19.29 7.15 3.06
C ASN A 24 -18.66 6.43 1.87
N ASP A 25 -17.82 7.13 1.10
CA ASP A 25 -17.16 6.57 -0.07
C ASP A 25 -16.19 5.44 0.30
N MET A 26 -15.51 5.57 1.45
CA MET A 26 -14.69 4.52 2.04
C MET A 26 -15.51 3.25 2.35
N ASN A 27 -16.71 3.41 2.91
CA ASN A 27 -17.57 2.26 3.22
C ASN A 27 -18.06 1.60 1.94
N SER A 28 -18.50 2.37 0.95
CA SER A 28 -18.91 1.84 -0.34
C SER A 28 -17.77 1.13 -1.07
N ALA A 29 -16.56 1.70 -1.06
CA ALA A 29 -15.38 1.05 -1.64
C ALA A 29 -15.04 -0.26 -0.94
N ARG A 30 -15.19 -0.31 0.39
CA ARG A 30 -14.98 -1.53 1.19
C ARG A 30 -16.00 -2.62 0.84
N GLU A 31 -17.28 -2.26 0.73
CA GLU A 31 -18.34 -3.19 0.36
C GLU A 31 -18.09 -3.78 -1.04
N ALA A 32 -17.76 -2.93 -2.01
CA ALA A 32 -17.41 -3.37 -3.36
C ALA A 32 -16.18 -4.30 -3.36
N ALA A 33 -15.14 -3.98 -2.58
CA ALA A 33 -13.96 -4.84 -2.47
C ALA A 33 -14.28 -6.21 -1.86
N LEU A 34 -15.16 -6.27 -0.86
CA LEU A 34 -15.62 -7.53 -0.28
C LEU A 34 -16.41 -8.37 -1.27
N GLU A 35 -17.26 -7.72 -2.08
CA GLU A 35 -18.02 -8.40 -3.13
C GLU A 35 -17.10 -9.04 -4.18
N VAL A 36 -16.02 -8.34 -4.58
CA VAL A 36 -15.02 -8.89 -5.50
C VAL A 36 -14.35 -10.14 -4.90
N ILE A 37 -13.91 -10.06 -3.64
CA ILE A 37 -13.26 -11.19 -2.95
C ILE A 37 -14.21 -12.39 -2.81
N ALA A 38 -15.51 -12.14 -2.60
CA ALA A 38 -16.50 -13.19 -2.42
C ALA A 38 -16.88 -13.90 -3.74
N LYS A 39 -16.81 -13.19 -4.88
CA LYS A 39 -17.29 -13.68 -6.18
C LYS A 39 -16.19 -14.24 -7.08
N HIS A 40 -14.95 -13.82 -6.90
CA HIS A 40 -13.84 -14.16 -7.78
C HIS A 40 -12.82 -15.07 -7.11
N SER A 41 -12.09 -15.83 -7.91
CA SER A 41 -10.88 -16.50 -7.43
C SER A 41 -9.84 -15.47 -6.96
N LYS A 42 -8.88 -15.90 -6.14
CA LYS A 42 -7.83 -15.02 -5.63
C LYS A 42 -7.05 -14.35 -6.78
N GLU A 43 -6.74 -15.11 -7.81
CA GLU A 43 -5.97 -14.65 -8.97
C GLU A 43 -6.76 -13.61 -9.78
N GLU A 44 -8.05 -13.84 -10.01
CA GLU A 44 -8.92 -12.89 -10.71
C GLU A 44 -9.14 -11.61 -9.90
N ALA A 45 -9.37 -11.73 -8.59
CA ALA A 45 -9.52 -10.57 -7.70
C ALA A 45 -8.26 -9.70 -7.70
N LEU A 46 -7.06 -10.33 -7.69
CA LEU A 46 -5.79 -9.61 -7.80
C LEU A 46 -5.68 -8.87 -9.14
N ASN A 47 -6.05 -9.50 -10.24
CA ASN A 47 -6.04 -8.83 -11.55
C ASN A 47 -6.95 -7.61 -11.57
N ILE A 48 -8.15 -7.69 -10.98
CA ILE A 48 -9.08 -6.56 -10.84
C ILE A 48 -8.46 -5.43 -10.01
N PHE A 49 -7.89 -5.74 -8.84
CA PHE A 49 -7.33 -4.71 -7.95
C PHE A 49 -6.07 -4.03 -8.50
N LEU A 50 -5.34 -4.71 -9.38
CA LEU A 50 -4.10 -4.20 -9.95
C LEU A 50 -4.29 -3.66 -11.37
N GLU A 51 -5.51 -3.71 -11.92
CA GLU A 51 -5.80 -3.21 -13.25
C GLU A 51 -5.45 -1.72 -13.36
N GLY A 52 -4.69 -1.36 -14.40
CA GLY A 52 -4.27 0.03 -14.65
C GLY A 52 -3.12 0.55 -13.77
N LEU A 53 -2.63 -0.25 -12.81
CA LEU A 53 -1.40 0.11 -12.08
C LEU A 53 -0.20 0.00 -13.02
N ARG A 54 0.55 1.09 -13.14
CA ARG A 54 1.88 1.08 -13.77
C ARG A 54 2.93 0.79 -12.70
N PRO A 55 3.82 -0.19 -12.90
CA PRO A 55 4.95 -0.40 -12.00
C PRO A 55 5.72 0.92 -11.88
N VAL A 56 5.93 1.39 -10.65
CA VAL A 56 6.90 2.46 -10.43
C VAL A 56 8.25 1.79 -10.64
N VAL A 57 8.96 2.20 -11.69
CA VAL A 57 10.37 1.82 -11.86
C VAL A 57 11.06 2.37 -10.62
N ALA A 58 11.44 1.48 -9.70
CA ALA A 58 12.17 1.89 -8.51
C ALA A 58 13.40 2.65 -8.99
N VAL A 59 13.43 3.95 -8.73
CA VAL A 59 14.69 4.68 -8.79
C VAL A 59 15.55 3.98 -7.77
N LYS A 60 16.64 3.34 -8.21
CA LYS A 60 17.71 2.93 -7.32
C LYS A 60 18.22 4.21 -6.67
N THR A 61 17.61 4.62 -5.58
CA THR A 61 18.26 5.53 -4.65
C THR A 61 19.42 4.72 -4.10
N ASP A 62 20.62 5.27 -4.20
CA ASP A 62 21.86 4.75 -3.61
C ASP A 62 21.80 4.76 -2.06
N TRP A 63 20.66 4.37 -1.48
CA TRP A 63 20.41 4.24 -0.04
C TRP A 63 21.00 2.94 0.53
N GLU A 64 21.73 2.19 -0.29
CA GLU A 64 22.53 1.02 0.10
C GLU A 64 23.66 1.34 1.10
N ALA A 65 23.82 2.60 1.53
CA ALA A 65 24.89 3.01 2.44
C ALA A 65 24.47 3.33 3.89
N ALA A 66 23.19 3.23 4.28
CA ALA A 66 22.78 3.69 5.62
C ALA A 66 21.62 2.93 6.28
N SER A 67 21.55 1.60 6.13
CA SER A 67 20.74 0.77 7.03
C SER A 67 21.45 -0.54 7.33
N ASP A 68 22.55 -0.41 8.05
CA ASP A 68 23.12 -1.48 8.88
C ASP A 68 22.23 -1.60 10.12
N ASP A 69 21.03 -2.16 9.94
CA ASP A 69 20.06 -2.40 11.03
C ASP A 69 20.16 -3.88 11.42
N ASP A 70 21.31 -4.22 12.01
CA ASP A 70 21.65 -5.54 12.58
C ASP A 70 20.91 -5.84 13.90
N ASP A 71 19.78 -5.18 14.17
CA ASP A 71 18.99 -5.41 15.39
C ASP A 71 17.84 -6.43 15.17
N TYR A 72 17.99 -7.36 14.20
CA TYR A 72 17.02 -8.45 13.94
C TYR A 72 17.15 -9.71 14.80
N ASP A 73 18.22 -9.81 15.59
CA ASP A 73 18.54 -11.02 16.35
C ASP A 73 18.11 -10.99 17.83
N GLU A 74 17.86 -9.81 18.42
CA GLU A 74 17.57 -9.70 19.87
C GLU A 74 16.17 -10.20 20.26
N TYR A 75 15.14 -10.00 19.43
CA TYR A 75 13.77 -10.42 19.76
C TYR A 75 13.52 -11.93 19.63
N LYS A 76 14.37 -12.65 18.88
CA LYS A 76 14.28 -14.12 18.83
C LYS A 76 14.77 -14.75 20.12
N ALA A 77 15.86 -14.25 20.71
CA ALA A 77 16.39 -14.77 21.97
C ALA A 77 15.37 -14.63 23.12
N ASN A 78 14.67 -13.50 23.16
CA ASN A 78 13.69 -13.20 24.20
C ASN A 78 12.39 -14.00 24.08
N LEU A 79 11.99 -14.40 22.86
CA LEU A 79 10.82 -15.24 22.62
C LEU A 79 11.10 -16.72 22.94
N THR A 80 12.31 -17.21 22.63
CA THR A 80 12.73 -18.58 22.92
C THR A 80 12.88 -18.83 24.42
N ILE A 81 13.39 -17.86 25.19
CA ILE A 81 13.48 -17.97 26.66
C ILE A 81 12.09 -17.98 27.31
N LYS A 82 11.10 -17.30 26.72
CA LYS A 82 9.75 -17.16 27.30
C LYS A 82 8.81 -18.33 27.01
N MET A 83 9.11 -19.15 26.00
CA MET A 83 8.32 -20.33 25.62
C MET A 83 8.92 -21.65 26.16
N GLY A 84 10.01 -21.57 26.93
CA GLY A 84 10.71 -22.71 27.52
C GLY A 84 10.82 -22.62 29.04
N ARG A 85 9.68 -22.69 29.74
CA ARG A 85 9.57 -23.25 31.09
C ARG A 85 8.12 -23.57 31.45
#